data_AF-A0A954K557-F1
#
_entry.id   AF-A0A954K557-F1
#
_cell.length_a   1.000
_cell.length_b   1.000
_cell.length_c   1.000
_cell.angle_alpha   90.00
_cell.angle_beta   90.00
_cell.angle_gamma   90.00
#
_symmetry.space_group_name_H-M   'P 1'
#
loop_
_entity.id
_entity.type
_entity.pdbx_description
1 polymer ?
#
loop_
_entity_poly.entity_id
_entity_poly.type
_entity_poly.pdbx_seq_one_letter_code
_entity_poly.pdbx_strand_id
1 'polypeptide(L)'
;SIWNVIGPLWWVGLPVGVVAMLALARGRSQQESSRSGLWITGACSLLPLLILATLASSDMSSLANPRYRVAYAPAGACFLALLLTSSRLWKVSIGAAIVVLVASWSLTPQGPWELGRLGSATEQEWRELNAYIAENAKAGEPILVQSGLTESYLVPFFTKDRVFLEYVACRVSRFYVETSHPRYALPYVWDPQSGVIDFYRGLLQNWHSDPGTFWVACATDTDLNQSSLDGIQAIAREVGFVPLETRTWPSATLIHFQRQSGSSK
;
A
#
# COMPACT_ATOMS: atom_id res chain seq x y z
N SER A 1 -12.78 -9.68 14.97
CA SER A 1 -11.84 -9.96 16.07
C SER A 1 -11.52 -8.66 16.79
N ILE A 2 -11.46 -8.61 18.12
CA ILE A 2 -11.11 -7.40 18.90
C ILE A 2 -9.73 -6.85 18.51
N TRP A 3 -8.87 -7.74 18.00
CA TRP A 3 -7.55 -7.45 17.46
C TRP A 3 -7.55 -6.62 16.18
N ASN A 4 -8.64 -6.59 15.41
CA ASN A 4 -8.76 -5.70 14.24
C ASN A 4 -9.00 -4.23 14.65
N VAL A 5 -9.46 -4.00 15.88
CA VAL A 5 -9.71 -2.66 16.44
C VAL A 5 -8.47 -2.19 17.22
N ILE A 6 -7.83 -3.08 17.97
CA ILE A 6 -6.66 -2.77 18.80
C ILE A 6 -5.37 -2.77 17.99
N GLY A 7 -5.28 -3.63 16.96
CA GLY A 7 -4.12 -3.73 16.08
C GLY A 7 -3.71 -2.39 15.48
N PRO A 8 -4.61 -1.60 14.86
CA PRO A 8 -4.28 -0.27 14.34
C PRO A 8 -3.91 0.76 15.42
N LEU A 9 -4.07 0.46 16.72
CA LEU A 9 -3.88 1.39 17.84
C LEU A 9 -2.68 1.03 18.73
N TRP A 10 -1.87 0.02 18.36
CA TRP A 10 -0.72 -0.42 19.16
C TRP A 10 0.29 0.71 19.44
N TRP A 11 0.40 1.69 18.53
CA TRP A 11 1.27 2.85 18.63
C TRP A 11 0.82 3.87 19.69
N VAL A 12 -0.45 3.85 20.13
CA VAL A 12 -0.93 4.64 21.29
C VAL A 12 -0.23 4.19 22.57
N GLY A 13 0.26 2.95 22.60
CA GLY A 13 1.09 2.42 23.69
C GLY A 13 2.42 3.18 23.89
N LEU A 14 2.97 3.82 22.85
CA LEU A 14 4.21 4.62 22.96
C LEU A 14 4.02 5.92 23.75
N PRO A 15 3.09 6.84 23.42
CA PRO A 15 2.85 8.04 24.22
C PRO A 15 2.32 7.70 25.61
N VAL A 16 1.47 6.66 25.75
CA VAL A 16 1.02 6.19 27.07
C VAL A 16 2.20 5.65 27.90
N GLY A 17 3.10 4.89 27.28
CA GLY A 17 4.32 4.39 27.90
C GLY A 17 5.26 5.51 28.34
N VAL A 18 5.41 6.56 27.52
CA VAL A 18 6.20 7.76 27.85
C VAL A 18 5.58 8.54 29.01
N VAL A 19 4.26 8.74 29.01
CA VAL A 19 3.55 9.42 30.11
C VAL A 19 3.63 8.62 31.41
N ALA A 20 3.47 7.30 31.36
CA ALA A 20 3.64 6.42 32.52
C ALA A 20 5.08 6.45 33.05
N MET A 21 6.08 6.45 32.17
CA MET A 21 7.50 6.62 32.53
C MET A 21 7.77 7.97 33.20
N LEU A 22 7.24 9.06 32.65
CA LEU A 22 7.38 10.40 33.23
C LEU A 22 6.68 10.53 34.59
N ALA A 23 5.52 9.90 34.75
CA ALA A 23 4.79 9.84 36.02
C ALA A 23 5.56 9.03 37.08
N LEU A 24 6.16 7.91 36.71
CA LEU A 24 6.97 7.06 37.61
C LEU A 24 8.33 7.70 37.93
N ALA A 25 8.91 8.46 37.01
CA ALA A 25 10.18 9.16 37.21
C ALA A 25 10.07 10.38 38.15
N ARG A 26 8.86 10.94 38.35
CA ARG A 26 8.61 12.05 39.29
C ARG A 26 8.81 11.67 40.76
N GLY A 27 8.89 10.37 41.09
CA GLY A 27 8.93 9.89 42.47
C GLY A 27 10.31 9.76 43.15
N ARG A 28 11.45 9.89 42.44
CA ARG A 28 12.78 9.65 43.06
C ARG A 28 13.91 10.59 42.60
N SER A 29 14.80 10.92 43.53
CA SER A 29 15.83 11.97 43.46
C SER A 29 16.80 11.86 42.29
N GLN A 30 17.06 12.99 41.64
CA GLN A 30 17.87 13.15 40.44
C GLN A 30 19.37 12.85 40.69
N GLN A 31 19.95 12.04 39.82
CA GLN A 31 21.38 12.06 39.51
C GLN A 31 21.51 12.41 38.03
N GLU A 32 22.34 13.43 37.74
CA GLU A 32 22.47 14.07 36.43
C GLU A 32 23.07 13.12 35.39
N SER A 33 22.21 12.44 34.63
CA SER A 33 22.59 12.00 33.28
C SER A 33 22.34 13.18 32.34
N SER A 34 23.26 13.40 31.40
CA SER A 34 23.23 14.51 30.44
C SER A 34 21.88 14.57 29.73
N ARG A 35 21.04 15.52 30.16
CA ARG A 35 19.66 15.72 29.68
C ARG A 35 19.60 16.01 28.17
N SER A 36 20.69 16.47 27.55
CA SER A 36 20.74 16.86 26.15
C SER A 36 20.70 15.67 25.19
N GLY A 37 21.41 14.57 25.49
CA GLY A 37 21.45 13.40 24.61
C GLY A 37 20.12 12.64 24.53
N LEU A 38 19.39 12.58 25.64
CA LEU A 38 18.07 11.94 25.71
C LEU A 38 17.00 12.72 24.92
N TRP A 39 17.04 14.05 24.98
CA TRP A 39 16.10 14.91 24.25
C TRP A 39 16.34 14.90 22.75
N ILE A 40 17.60 14.98 22.31
CA ILE A 40 17.95 14.95 20.88
C ILE A 40 17.57 13.60 20.28
N THR A 41 17.88 12.50 20.95
CA THR A 41 17.60 11.16 20.42
C THR A 41 16.11 10.79 20.55
N GLY A 42 15.42 11.28 21.58
CA GLY A 42 13.96 11.16 21.71
C GLY A 42 13.25 11.98 20.63
N ALA A 43 13.69 13.20 20.34
CA ALA A 43 13.18 13.99 19.23
C ALA A 43 13.48 13.31 17.89
N CYS A 44 14.71 12.84 17.65
CA CYS A 44 15.07 12.17 16.40
C CYS A 44 14.40 10.79 16.20
N SER A 45 13.91 10.13 17.25
CA SER A 45 13.20 8.85 17.13
C SER A 45 11.69 9.00 17.14
N LEU A 46 11.12 9.85 18.01
CA LEU A 46 9.67 10.04 18.13
C LEU A 46 9.11 11.06 17.13
N LEU A 47 9.87 12.10 16.75
CA LEU A 47 9.38 13.11 15.82
C LEU A 47 9.13 12.53 14.42
N PRO A 48 10.01 11.69 13.83
CA PRO A 48 9.70 11.05 12.55
C PRO A 48 8.50 10.11 12.64
N LEU A 49 8.34 9.39 13.76
CA LEU A 49 7.17 8.53 14.00
C LEU A 49 5.88 9.34 14.13
N LEU A 50 5.91 10.48 14.81
CA LEU A 50 4.77 11.39 14.93
C LEU A 50 4.45 12.05 13.60
N ILE A 51 5.46 12.49 12.84
CA ILE A 51 5.27 13.05 11.49
C ILE A 51 4.64 12.00 10.57
N LEU A 52 5.18 10.77 10.54
CA LEU A 52 4.60 9.66 9.78
C LEU A 52 3.16 9.36 10.23
N ALA A 53 2.87 9.39 11.53
CA ALA A 53 1.53 9.19 12.07
C ALA A 53 0.55 10.31 11.66
N THR A 54 0.99 11.58 11.65
CA THR A 54 0.18 12.71 11.19
C THR A 54 -0.03 12.72 9.68
N LEU A 55 0.98 12.30 8.91
CA LEU A 55 0.87 12.18 7.46
C LEU A 55 -0.01 10.98 7.06
N ALA A 56 -0.09 9.96 7.91
CA ALA A 56 -0.92 8.78 7.70
C ALA A 56 -2.28 8.83 8.40
N SER A 57 -2.63 9.91 9.13
CA SER A 57 -3.94 9.99 9.81
C SER A 57 -5.11 10.10 8.84
N SER A 58 -4.85 10.48 7.58
CA SER A 58 -5.81 10.40 6.48
C SER A 58 -5.90 9.02 5.83
N ASP A 59 -5.00 8.08 6.16
CA ASP A 59 -4.73 6.85 5.41
C ASP A 59 -4.40 5.67 6.37
N MET A 60 -5.11 5.60 7.50
CA MET A 60 -4.76 4.74 8.66
C MET A 60 -4.71 3.23 8.36
N SER A 61 -5.26 2.77 7.23
CA SER A 61 -5.12 1.40 6.74
C SER A 61 -3.69 1.07 6.29
N SER A 62 -2.91 2.08 5.87
CA SER A 62 -1.57 1.93 5.31
C SER A 62 -0.53 1.55 6.36
N LEU A 63 -0.39 2.27 7.47
CA LEU A 63 0.68 2.03 8.47
C LEU A 63 0.58 0.69 9.24
N ALA A 64 -0.63 0.11 9.31
CA ALA A 64 -0.84 -1.20 9.92
C ALA A 64 -0.37 -2.35 9.02
N ASN A 65 -0.18 -2.10 7.72
CA ASN A 65 0.28 -3.11 6.76
C ASN A 65 1.74 -3.50 7.09
N PRO A 66 2.04 -4.81 7.20
CA PRO A 66 3.39 -5.30 7.52
C PRO A 66 4.51 -4.71 6.67
N ARG A 67 4.23 -4.32 5.42
CA ARG A 67 5.21 -3.71 4.50
C ARG A 67 5.80 -2.39 5.01
N TYR A 68 5.06 -1.62 5.82
CA TYR A 68 5.53 -0.34 6.35
C TYR A 68 6.12 -0.44 7.76
N ARG A 69 6.10 -1.62 8.39
CA ARG A 69 6.77 -1.88 9.68
C ARG A 69 8.27 -1.62 9.63
N VAL A 70 8.88 -1.79 8.46
CA VAL A 70 10.30 -1.52 8.21
C VAL A 70 10.64 -0.04 8.38
N ALA A 71 9.70 0.89 8.13
CA ALA A 71 9.95 2.32 8.26
C ALA A 71 10.08 2.78 9.73
N TYR A 72 9.40 2.11 10.65
CA TYR A 72 9.40 2.48 12.08
C TYR A 72 10.16 1.52 13.00
N ALA A 73 10.49 0.31 12.54
CA ALA A 73 11.29 -0.64 13.32
C ALA A 73 12.68 -0.11 13.74
N PRO A 74 13.45 0.59 12.88
CA PRO A 74 14.72 1.19 13.29
C PRO A 74 14.56 2.25 14.38
N ALA A 75 13.55 3.12 14.25
CA ALA A 75 13.25 4.16 15.23
C ALA A 75 12.82 3.55 16.59
N GLY A 76 11.98 2.51 16.56
CA GLY A 76 11.60 1.75 17.75
C GLY A 76 12.78 1.05 18.41
N ALA A 77 13.69 0.46 17.63
CA ALA A 77 14.91 -0.17 18.13
C ALA A 77 15.86 0.84 18.79
N CYS A 78 16.06 2.02 18.18
CA CYS A 78 16.85 3.09 18.77
C CYS A 78 16.24 3.61 20.07
N PHE A 79 14.91 3.73 20.13
CA PHE A 79 14.20 4.16 21.35
C PHE A 79 14.33 3.12 22.47
N LEU A 80 14.17 1.83 22.17
CA LEU A 80 14.41 0.75 23.14
C LEU A 80 15.86 0.70 23.61
N ALA A 81 16.84 0.84 22.71
CA ALA A 81 18.26 0.90 23.05
C ALA A 81 18.57 2.08 23.99
N LEU A 82 17.93 3.22 23.76
CA LEU A 82 18.06 4.40 24.62
C LEU A 82 17.44 4.20 26.01
N LEU A 83 16.29 3.54 26.09
CA LEU A 83 15.67 3.17 27.35
C LEU A 83 16.55 2.18 28.16
N LEU A 84 17.19 1.24 27.47
CA LEU A 84 18.05 0.21 28.06
C LEU A 84 19.44 0.74 28.47
N THR A 85 19.97 1.75 27.78
CA THR A 85 21.25 2.39 28.13
C THR A 85 21.14 3.35 29.31
N SER A 86 19.92 3.76 29.71
CA SER A 86 19.70 4.50 30.95
C SER A 86 19.83 3.58 32.18
N SER A 87 20.98 3.61 32.85
CA SER A 87 21.31 2.76 34.01
C SER A 87 20.30 2.85 35.17
N ARG A 88 19.56 3.96 35.25
CA ARG A 88 18.60 4.27 36.31
C ARG A 88 17.24 3.60 36.15
N LEU A 89 16.85 3.25 34.92
CA LEU A 89 15.53 2.69 34.60
C LEU A 89 15.58 1.35 33.89
N TRP A 90 16.78 0.80 33.67
CA TRP A 90 17.05 -0.50 33.05
C TRP A 90 16.02 -1.60 33.35
N LYS A 91 15.67 -1.85 34.62
CA LYS A 91 14.69 -2.90 34.98
C LYS A 91 13.27 -2.60 34.46
N VAL A 92 12.84 -1.35 34.51
CA VAL A 92 11.54 -0.89 34.01
C VAL A 92 11.54 -0.84 32.48
N SER A 93 12.65 -0.39 31.88
CA SER A 93 12.89 -0.36 30.45
C SER A 93 12.89 -1.76 29.82
N ILE A 94 13.51 -2.75 30.46
CA ILE A 94 13.42 -4.16 30.02
C ILE A 94 11.98 -4.65 30.11
N GLY A 95 11.29 -4.40 31.23
CA GLY A 95 9.89 -4.79 31.38
C GLY A 95 9.01 -4.20 30.28
N ALA A 96 9.16 -2.90 30.00
CA ALA A 96 8.45 -2.22 28.93
C ALA A 96 8.84 -2.75 27.54
N ALA A 97 10.12 -3.01 27.30
CA ALA A 97 10.61 -3.61 26.05
C ALA A 97 10.00 -5.00 25.82
N ILE A 98 10.00 -5.85 26.84
CA ILE A 98 9.39 -7.18 26.79
C ILE A 98 7.89 -7.06 26.52
N VAL A 99 7.18 -6.16 27.22
CA VAL A 99 5.74 -5.96 27.00
C VAL A 99 5.45 -5.46 25.57
N VAL A 100 6.22 -4.50 25.06
CA VAL A 100 6.07 -3.98 23.69
C VAL A 100 6.40 -5.06 22.66
N LEU A 101 7.46 -5.84 22.88
CA LEU A 101 7.82 -6.95 22.00
C LEU A 101 6.75 -8.03 22.02
N VAL A 102 6.25 -8.44 23.19
CA VAL A 102 5.18 -9.43 23.34
C VAL A 102 3.84 -8.92 22.78
N ALA A 103 3.51 -7.64 22.95
CA ALA A 103 2.33 -7.04 22.36
C ALA A 103 2.44 -6.98 20.83
N SER A 104 3.56 -6.48 20.30
CA SER A 104 3.85 -6.45 18.86
C SER A 104 3.87 -7.88 18.26
N TRP A 105 4.33 -8.84 19.04
CA TRP A 105 4.35 -10.26 18.72
C TRP A 105 2.94 -10.86 18.66
N SER A 106 2.10 -10.60 19.67
CA SER A 106 0.71 -11.07 19.73
C SER A 106 -0.16 -10.52 18.59
N LEU A 107 0.27 -9.40 17.99
CA LEU A 107 -0.33 -8.78 16.82
C LEU A 107 0.23 -9.30 15.49
N THR A 108 1.21 -10.21 15.54
CA THR A 108 1.84 -10.82 14.35
C THR A 108 1.35 -12.26 14.22
N PRO A 109 0.81 -12.66 13.05
CA PRO A 109 0.25 -14.00 12.86
C PRO A 109 1.28 -15.13 12.65
N GLN A 110 2.59 -14.87 12.82
CA GLN A 110 3.68 -15.80 12.47
C GLN A 110 4.59 -16.09 13.68
N GLY A 111 5.13 -17.31 13.75
CA GLY A 111 6.10 -17.78 14.75
C GLY A 111 7.49 -17.12 14.67
N PRO A 112 8.31 -17.10 15.74
CA PRO A 112 9.59 -16.34 15.78
C PRO A 112 10.68 -16.91 14.87
N TRP A 113 10.45 -18.11 14.36
CA TRP A 113 11.33 -18.84 13.44
C TRP A 113 10.63 -19.16 12.12
N GLU A 114 9.38 -18.70 11.95
CA GLU A 114 8.68 -18.81 10.69
C GLU A 114 9.15 -17.66 9.81
N LEU A 115 9.91 -18.01 8.77
CA LEU A 115 10.11 -17.12 7.64
C LEU A 115 8.74 -16.90 7.01
N GLY A 116 8.02 -15.89 7.49
CA GLY A 116 6.90 -15.36 6.76
C GLY A 116 7.37 -15.03 5.37
N ARG A 117 6.77 -15.65 4.35
CA ARG A 117 6.77 -14.99 3.05
C ARG A 117 6.20 -13.59 3.32
N LEU A 118 6.90 -12.56 2.87
CA LEU A 118 6.38 -11.19 2.76
C LEU A 118 5.25 -11.13 1.71
N GLY A 119 4.41 -12.17 1.66
CA GLY A 119 3.17 -12.17 0.92
C GLY A 119 2.19 -11.33 1.71
N SER A 120 1.86 -10.17 1.17
CA SER A 120 0.70 -9.41 1.67
C SER A 120 -0.55 -10.28 1.56
N ALA A 121 -1.55 -10.08 2.42
CA ALA A 121 -2.86 -10.75 2.28
C ALA A 121 -3.45 -10.57 0.86
N THR A 122 -3.09 -9.47 0.18
CA THR A 122 -3.48 -9.19 -1.21
C THR A 122 -2.86 -10.15 -2.24
N GLU A 123 -1.77 -10.86 -1.92
CA GLU A 123 -1.08 -11.71 -2.90
C GLU A 123 -1.96 -12.85 -3.41
N GLN A 124 -2.73 -13.49 -2.54
CA GLN A 124 -3.65 -14.56 -2.94
C GLN A 124 -4.72 -14.02 -3.90
N GLU A 125 -5.31 -12.87 -3.59
CA GLU A 125 -6.34 -12.22 -4.43
C GLU A 125 -5.79 -11.87 -5.81
N TRP A 126 -4.55 -11.36 -5.88
CA TRP A 126 -3.89 -11.09 -7.16
C TRP A 126 -3.55 -12.37 -7.92
N ARG A 127 -3.21 -13.48 -7.26
CA ARG A 127 -3.00 -14.77 -7.92
C ARG A 127 -4.30 -15.31 -8.53
N GLU A 128 -5.41 -15.24 -7.78
CA GLU A 128 -6.74 -15.64 -8.26
C GLU A 128 -7.19 -14.77 -9.43
N LEU A 129 -6.99 -13.45 -9.34
CA LEU A 129 -7.27 -12.51 -10.42
C LEU A 129 -6.46 -12.85 -11.67
N ASN A 130 -5.15 -13.11 -11.53
CA ASN A 130 -4.29 -13.47 -12.66
C ASN A 130 -4.71 -14.80 -13.30
N ALA A 131 -5.02 -15.82 -12.50
CA ALA A 131 -5.52 -17.09 -12.99
C ALA A 131 -6.82 -16.90 -13.79
N TYR A 132 -7.72 -16.04 -13.28
CA TYR A 132 -8.96 -15.72 -13.98
C TYR A 132 -8.71 -15.04 -15.33
N ILE A 133 -7.78 -14.08 -15.40
CA ILE A 133 -7.38 -13.46 -16.67
C ILE A 133 -6.80 -14.52 -17.62
N ALA A 134 -5.89 -15.37 -17.14
CA ALA A 134 -5.25 -16.38 -17.97
C ALA A 134 -6.24 -17.37 -18.61
N GLU A 135 -7.33 -17.67 -17.91
CA GLU A 135 -8.39 -18.56 -18.40
C GLU A 135 -9.38 -17.88 -19.37
N ASN A 136 -9.63 -16.57 -19.22
CA ASN A 136 -10.75 -15.90 -19.87
C ASN A 136 -10.35 -14.81 -20.89
N ALA A 137 -9.16 -14.23 -20.77
CA ALA A 137 -8.70 -13.19 -21.67
C ALA A 137 -8.20 -13.78 -22.99
N LYS A 138 -8.57 -13.15 -24.10
CA LYS A 138 -8.08 -13.54 -25.43
C LYS A 138 -6.71 -12.93 -25.67
N ALA A 139 -5.84 -13.68 -26.34
CA ALA A 139 -4.51 -13.19 -26.68
C ALA A 139 -4.58 -11.85 -27.43
N GLY A 140 -3.75 -10.90 -27.01
CA GLY A 140 -3.73 -9.55 -27.55
C GLY A 140 -4.72 -8.59 -26.89
N GLU A 141 -5.69 -9.02 -26.09
CA GLU A 141 -6.54 -8.09 -25.32
C GLU A 141 -5.67 -7.28 -24.34
N PRO A 142 -5.80 -5.95 -24.29
CA PRO A 142 -4.97 -5.12 -23.45
C PRO A 142 -5.47 -5.20 -22.01
N ILE A 143 -4.54 -5.13 -21.09
CA ILE A 143 -4.80 -5.15 -19.66
C ILE A 143 -4.28 -3.85 -19.06
N LEU A 144 -5.19 -3.02 -18.58
CA LEU A 144 -4.88 -1.79 -17.88
C LEU A 144 -4.81 -2.09 -16.39
N VAL A 145 -3.69 -1.75 -15.74
CA VAL A 145 -3.37 -2.25 -14.41
C VAL A 145 -3.06 -1.11 -13.45
N GLN A 146 -3.84 -0.98 -12.38
CA GLN A 146 -3.40 -0.28 -11.18
C GLN A 146 -2.88 -1.33 -10.20
N SER A 147 -1.56 -1.34 -9.96
CA SER A 147 -0.85 -2.38 -9.21
C SER A 147 -0.59 -2.05 -7.72
N GLY A 148 -0.98 -0.87 -7.26
CA GLY A 148 -0.68 -0.36 -5.93
C GLY A 148 0.78 0.11 -5.75
N LEU A 149 1.56 0.17 -6.83
CA LEU A 149 2.94 0.66 -6.82
C LEU A 149 2.97 2.19 -6.81
N THR A 150 3.79 2.79 -5.93
CA THR A 150 3.97 4.25 -5.84
C THR A 150 4.42 4.86 -7.17
N GLU A 151 5.10 4.11 -8.01
CA GLU A 151 5.51 4.51 -9.35
C GLU A 151 4.33 4.86 -10.28
N SER A 152 3.09 4.45 -9.95
CA SER A 152 1.87 4.94 -10.62
C SER A 152 1.69 6.47 -10.56
N TYR A 153 2.35 7.18 -9.64
CA TYR A 153 2.38 8.66 -9.65
C TYR A 153 3.18 9.24 -10.83
N LEU A 154 4.10 8.46 -11.39
CA LEU A 154 4.95 8.90 -12.49
C LEU A 154 4.34 8.59 -13.87
N VAL A 155 3.30 7.76 -13.94
CA VAL A 155 2.59 7.41 -15.19
C VAL A 155 2.21 8.64 -16.02
N PRO A 156 1.68 9.75 -15.47
CA PRO A 156 1.38 10.96 -16.25
C PRO A 156 2.58 11.53 -17.02
N PHE A 157 3.81 11.36 -16.51
CA PHE A 157 5.04 11.86 -17.15
C PHE A 157 5.66 10.86 -18.12
N PHE A 158 5.31 9.57 -18.00
CA PHE A 158 5.92 8.48 -18.77
C PHE A 158 4.89 7.64 -19.56
N THR A 159 3.77 8.26 -19.97
CA THR A 159 2.70 7.60 -20.75
C THR A 159 3.17 6.95 -22.05
N LYS A 160 4.26 7.44 -22.64
CA LYS A 160 4.82 6.91 -23.90
C LYS A 160 5.89 5.83 -23.69
N ASP A 161 6.39 5.66 -22.46
CA ASP A 161 7.40 4.65 -22.15
C ASP A 161 6.71 3.30 -21.87
N ARG A 162 6.72 2.43 -22.88
CA ARG A 162 6.07 1.10 -22.79
C ARG A 162 6.73 0.20 -21.76
N VAL A 163 8.05 0.30 -21.56
CA VAL A 163 8.78 -0.52 -20.59
C VAL A 163 8.41 -0.08 -19.18
N PHE A 164 8.37 1.22 -18.94
CA PHE A 164 7.91 1.78 -17.67
C PHE A 164 6.46 1.37 -17.35
N LEU A 165 5.54 1.50 -18.31
CA LEU A 165 4.15 1.11 -18.11
C LEU A 165 3.97 -0.39 -17.84
N GLU A 166 4.77 -1.25 -18.48
CA GLU A 166 4.75 -2.69 -18.21
C GLU A 166 5.35 -3.03 -16.85
N TYR A 167 6.42 -2.34 -16.44
CA TYR A 167 7.01 -2.45 -15.11
C TYR A 167 6.00 -2.08 -14.02
N VAL A 168 5.32 -0.93 -14.14
CA VAL A 168 4.33 -0.51 -13.14
C VAL A 168 3.12 -1.45 -13.15
N ALA A 169 2.79 -2.09 -14.27
CA ALA A 169 1.74 -3.11 -14.38
C ALA A 169 2.13 -4.50 -13.85
N CYS A 170 3.27 -4.68 -13.18
CA CYS A 170 3.85 -5.99 -12.87
C CYS A 170 2.99 -6.93 -12.01
N ARG A 171 1.96 -6.43 -11.30
CA ARG A 171 1.02 -7.32 -10.58
C ARG A 171 0.20 -8.22 -11.50
N VAL A 172 0.10 -7.85 -12.78
CA VAL A 172 -0.40 -8.72 -13.86
C VAL A 172 0.71 -8.93 -14.87
N SER A 173 1.79 -9.61 -14.47
CA SER A 173 2.95 -9.83 -15.33
C SER A 173 2.83 -11.07 -16.22
N ARG A 174 3.77 -11.18 -17.17
CA ARG A 174 3.96 -12.36 -18.02
C ARG A 174 4.26 -13.65 -17.25
N PHE A 175 4.71 -13.54 -15.99
CA PHE A 175 4.98 -14.71 -15.15
C PHE A 175 3.69 -15.37 -14.64
N TYR A 176 2.59 -14.63 -14.55
CA TYR A 176 1.31 -15.15 -14.07
C TYR A 176 0.27 -15.31 -15.18
N VAL A 177 0.37 -14.50 -16.24
CA VAL A 177 -0.44 -14.58 -17.45
C VAL A 177 0.51 -14.72 -18.63
N GLU A 178 0.83 -15.97 -18.99
CA GLU A 178 1.80 -16.31 -20.04
C GLU A 178 1.36 -15.84 -21.43
N THR A 179 0.04 -15.82 -21.67
CA THR A 179 -0.55 -15.27 -22.89
C THR A 179 -0.07 -13.84 -23.12
N SER A 180 0.28 -13.52 -24.37
CA SER A 180 0.79 -12.20 -24.70
C SER A 180 -0.34 -11.16 -24.68
N HIS A 181 -0.26 -10.24 -23.73
CA HIS A 181 -1.18 -9.12 -23.58
C HIS A 181 -0.42 -7.79 -23.51
N PRO A 182 -0.84 -6.77 -24.26
CA PRO A 182 -0.38 -5.40 -24.07
C PRO A 182 -0.79 -4.89 -22.69
N ARG A 183 0.17 -4.55 -21.84
CA ARG A 183 -0.09 -4.05 -20.50
C ARG A 183 0.14 -2.55 -20.44
N TYR A 184 -0.72 -1.86 -19.70
CA TYR A 184 -0.61 -0.42 -19.47
C TYR A 184 -0.87 -0.17 -17.99
N ALA A 185 0.10 0.39 -17.27
CA ALA A 185 -0.17 0.84 -15.92
C ALA A 185 -1.27 1.92 -15.91
N LEU A 186 -1.97 2.12 -14.80
CA LEU A 186 -2.89 3.24 -14.59
C LEU A 186 -2.27 4.25 -13.62
N PRO A 187 -2.51 5.56 -13.82
CA PRO A 187 -2.00 6.60 -12.94
C PRO A 187 -2.76 6.62 -11.61
N TYR A 188 -2.10 7.08 -10.55
CA TYR A 188 -2.80 7.40 -9.30
C TYR A 188 -3.69 8.64 -9.41
N VAL A 189 -3.21 9.63 -10.16
CA VAL A 189 -3.85 10.93 -10.29
C VAL A 189 -4.10 11.19 -11.77
N TRP A 190 -5.36 11.45 -12.09
CA TRP A 190 -5.79 11.86 -13.41
C TRP A 190 -5.62 13.37 -13.58
N ASP A 191 -4.38 13.82 -13.80
CA ASP A 191 -4.09 15.24 -14.03
C ASP A 191 -4.40 15.64 -15.49
N PRO A 192 -5.41 16.50 -15.74
CA PRO A 192 -5.76 16.93 -17.10
C PRO A 192 -4.63 17.68 -17.81
N GLN A 193 -3.71 18.32 -17.09
CA GLN A 193 -2.62 19.10 -17.69
C GLN A 193 -1.49 18.23 -18.23
N SER A 194 -1.37 16.98 -17.74
CA SER A 194 -0.33 16.04 -18.16
C SER A 194 -0.59 15.38 -19.51
N GLY A 195 -1.81 15.50 -20.06
CA GLY A 195 -2.25 14.78 -21.26
C GLY A 195 -2.50 13.29 -21.03
N VAL A 196 -2.43 12.80 -19.77
CA VAL A 196 -2.66 11.38 -19.44
C VAL A 196 -4.07 10.93 -19.84
N ILE A 197 -5.08 11.78 -19.66
CA ILE A 197 -6.47 11.49 -20.03
C ILE A 197 -6.58 11.27 -21.54
N ASP A 198 -6.01 12.17 -22.33
CA ASP A 198 -6.02 12.09 -23.80
C ASP A 198 -5.27 10.86 -24.30
N PHE A 199 -4.17 10.47 -23.62
CA PHE A 199 -3.46 9.24 -23.91
C PHE A 199 -4.35 8.00 -23.74
N TYR A 200 -5.01 7.82 -22.59
CA TYR A 200 -5.87 6.63 -22.39
C TYR A 200 -7.14 6.69 -23.25
N ARG A 201 -7.71 7.88 -23.48
CA ARG A 201 -8.83 8.06 -24.41
C ARG A 201 -8.42 7.60 -25.81
N GLY A 202 -7.29 8.08 -26.32
CA GLY A 202 -6.75 7.71 -27.62
C GLY A 202 -6.38 6.22 -27.70
N LEU A 203 -5.82 5.66 -26.62
CA LEU A 203 -5.53 4.23 -26.52
C LEU A 203 -6.80 3.39 -26.68
N LEU A 204 -7.87 3.73 -25.96
CA LEU A 204 -9.13 2.99 -26.03
C LEU A 204 -9.87 3.21 -27.35
N GLN A 205 -9.80 4.41 -27.94
CA GLN A 205 -10.41 4.72 -29.24
C GLN A 205 -9.77 3.91 -30.38
N ASN A 206 -8.44 3.89 -30.41
CA ASN A 206 -7.64 3.20 -31.42
C ASN A 206 -7.49 1.69 -31.15
N TRP A 207 -8.14 1.16 -30.11
CA TRP A 207 -8.08 -0.27 -29.86
C TRP A 207 -8.97 -1.04 -30.84
N HIS A 208 -8.35 -1.92 -31.63
CA HIS A 208 -8.95 -2.56 -32.80
C HIS A 208 -9.18 -4.08 -32.65
N SER A 209 -9.54 -4.56 -31.46
CA SER A 209 -10.19 -5.89 -31.39
C SER A 209 -11.62 -5.79 -31.95
N ASP A 210 -12.09 -6.81 -32.65
CA ASP A 210 -13.51 -6.95 -33.04
C ASP A 210 -14.10 -8.19 -32.36
N PRO A 211 -15.02 -8.04 -31.39
CA PRO A 211 -15.43 -6.77 -30.76
C PRO A 211 -14.30 -6.19 -29.90
N GLY A 212 -14.25 -4.85 -29.80
CA GLY A 212 -13.23 -4.15 -29.01
C GLY A 212 -13.39 -4.48 -27.55
N THR A 213 -12.46 -5.26 -27.00
CA THR A 213 -12.46 -5.69 -25.60
C THR A 213 -11.16 -5.36 -24.91
N PHE A 214 -11.23 -5.09 -23.60
CA PHE A 214 -10.06 -4.90 -22.74
C PHE A 214 -10.38 -5.20 -21.28
N TRP A 215 -9.33 -5.41 -20.50
CA TRP A 215 -9.43 -5.69 -19.07
C TRP A 215 -8.86 -4.54 -18.24
N VAL A 216 -9.47 -4.27 -17.09
CA VAL A 216 -8.96 -3.37 -16.07
C VAL A 216 -8.78 -4.16 -14.78
N ALA A 217 -7.54 -4.27 -14.30
CA ALA A 217 -7.20 -4.87 -13.01
C ALA A 217 -6.70 -3.77 -12.07
N CYS A 218 -7.38 -3.54 -10.96
CA CYS A 218 -7.08 -2.41 -10.07
C CYS A 218 -6.98 -2.88 -8.63
N ALA A 219 -5.94 -2.46 -7.91
CA ALA A 219 -5.93 -2.51 -6.46
C ALA A 219 -7.08 -1.64 -5.91
N THR A 220 -7.64 -1.97 -4.75
CA THR A 220 -8.72 -1.18 -4.11
C THR A 220 -8.50 -0.99 -2.61
N ASP A 221 -7.30 -1.33 -2.11
CA ASP A 221 -6.89 -1.20 -0.72
C ASP A 221 -6.69 0.24 -0.22
N THR A 222 -6.71 1.22 -1.13
CA THR A 222 -6.58 2.66 -0.81
C THR A 222 -7.52 3.48 -1.67
N ASP A 223 -7.92 4.66 -1.17
CA ASP A 223 -8.79 5.61 -1.88
C ASP A 223 -8.14 6.09 -3.19
N LEU A 224 -6.81 6.21 -3.20
CA LEU A 224 -6.03 6.56 -4.39
C LEU A 224 -6.17 5.51 -5.50
N ASN A 225 -6.18 4.22 -5.13
CA ASN A 225 -6.40 3.17 -6.13
C ASN A 225 -7.85 3.18 -6.65
N GLN A 226 -8.83 3.45 -5.78
CA GLN A 226 -10.24 3.58 -6.19
C GLN A 226 -10.45 4.74 -7.16
N SER A 227 -9.83 5.91 -6.90
CA SER A 227 -9.86 7.04 -7.82
C SER A 227 -9.26 6.72 -9.19
N SER A 228 -8.21 5.89 -9.23
CA SER A 228 -7.63 5.39 -10.47
C SER A 228 -8.63 4.57 -11.28
N LEU A 229 -9.34 3.64 -10.62
CA LEU A 229 -10.40 2.82 -11.22
C LEU A 229 -11.54 3.69 -11.78
N ASP A 230 -12.05 4.63 -10.97
CA ASP A 230 -13.16 5.50 -11.35
C ASP A 230 -12.82 6.33 -12.60
N GLY A 231 -11.59 6.85 -12.67
CA GLY A 231 -11.15 7.64 -13.82
C GLY A 231 -11.07 6.84 -15.12
N ILE A 232 -10.51 5.61 -15.09
CA ILE A 232 -10.49 4.78 -16.31
C ILE A 232 -11.90 4.31 -16.70
N GLN A 233 -12.78 4.04 -15.72
CA GLN A 233 -14.18 3.74 -16.01
C GLN A 233 -14.89 4.91 -16.69
N ALA A 234 -14.65 6.14 -16.24
CA ALA A 234 -15.20 7.34 -16.86
C ALA A 234 -14.73 7.49 -18.32
N ILE A 235 -13.43 7.33 -18.57
CA ILE A 235 -12.86 7.39 -19.93
C ILE A 235 -13.42 6.25 -20.80
N ALA A 236 -13.52 5.03 -20.26
CA ALA A 236 -14.08 3.89 -20.98
C ALA A 236 -15.53 4.15 -21.43
N ARG A 237 -16.37 4.68 -20.54
CA ARG A 237 -17.76 5.05 -20.84
C ARG A 237 -17.83 6.18 -21.87
N GLU A 238 -16.96 7.17 -21.78
CA GLU A 238 -16.86 8.28 -22.74
C GLU A 238 -16.58 7.77 -24.16
N VAL A 239 -15.73 6.74 -24.29
CA VAL A 239 -15.35 6.12 -25.57
C VAL A 239 -16.34 5.03 -26.03
N GLY A 240 -17.44 4.81 -25.31
CA GLY A 240 -18.49 3.86 -25.71
C GLY A 240 -18.21 2.40 -25.32
N PHE A 241 -17.38 2.17 -24.30
CA PHE A 241 -17.23 0.85 -23.69
C PHE A 241 -18.16 0.68 -22.49
N VAL A 242 -18.70 -0.53 -22.36
CA VAL A 242 -19.54 -0.93 -21.23
C VAL A 242 -18.90 -2.11 -20.50
N PRO A 243 -19.05 -2.19 -19.16
CA PRO A 243 -18.58 -3.34 -18.41
C PRO A 243 -19.42 -4.57 -18.79
N LEU A 244 -18.75 -5.62 -19.26
CA LEU A 244 -19.34 -6.93 -19.53
C LEU A 244 -19.37 -7.80 -18.26
N GLU A 245 -18.28 -7.77 -17.50
CA GLU A 245 -18.14 -8.51 -16.26
C GLU A 245 -17.34 -7.69 -15.23
N THR A 246 -17.68 -7.85 -13.96
CA THR A 246 -16.93 -7.27 -12.83
C THR A 246 -16.75 -8.33 -11.75
N ARG A 247 -15.51 -8.53 -11.33
CA ARG A 247 -15.14 -9.38 -10.20
C ARG A 247 -14.40 -8.57 -9.15
N THR A 248 -14.78 -8.74 -7.90
CA THR A 248 -14.24 -7.99 -6.77
C THR A 248 -13.71 -8.93 -5.71
N TRP A 249 -12.50 -8.64 -5.26
CA TRP A 249 -11.87 -9.18 -4.07
C TRP A 249 -11.76 -8.07 -3.01
N PRO A 250 -11.48 -8.39 -1.74
CA PRO A 250 -11.33 -7.38 -0.69
C PRO A 250 -10.35 -6.24 -1.03
N SER A 251 -9.28 -6.50 -1.78
CA SER A 251 -8.24 -5.52 -2.12
C SER A 251 -7.97 -5.35 -3.61
N ALA A 252 -8.79 -5.95 -4.48
CA ALA A 252 -8.64 -5.84 -5.93
C ALA A 252 -9.99 -5.91 -6.66
N THR A 253 -10.08 -5.28 -7.82
CA THR A 253 -11.22 -5.35 -8.74
C THR A 253 -10.73 -5.63 -10.15
N LEU A 254 -11.41 -6.54 -10.85
CA LEU A 254 -11.20 -6.86 -12.25
C LEU A 254 -12.47 -6.53 -13.03
N ILE A 255 -12.34 -5.81 -14.14
CA ILE A 255 -13.47 -5.45 -15.01
C ILE A 255 -13.12 -5.79 -16.45
N HIS A 256 -13.99 -6.52 -17.11
CA HIS A 256 -13.93 -6.75 -18.54
C HIS A 256 -14.84 -5.74 -19.25
N PHE A 257 -14.29 -4.98 -20.18
CA PHE A 257 -15.02 -4.02 -20.99
C PHE A 257 -15.21 -4.52 -22.41
N GLN A 258 -16.37 -4.21 -22.99
CA GLN A 258 -16.66 -4.43 -24.41
C GLN A 258 -17.19 -3.14 -25.02
N ARG A 259 -16.76 -2.85 -26.25
CA ARG A 259 -17.26 -1.73 -27.03
C ARG A 259 -18.71 -1.99 -27.43
N GLN A 260 -19.58 -1.00 -27.21
CA GLN A 260 -20.99 -1.11 -27.55
C GLN A 260 -21.17 -1.12 -29.08
N SER A 261 -21.81 -2.17 -29.61
CA SER A 261 -22.13 -2.27 -31.04
C SER A 261 -23.03 -1.09 -31.45
N GLY A 262 -22.49 -0.16 -32.24
CA GLY A 262 -23.20 1.05 -32.72
C GLY A 262 -22.53 2.38 -32.39
N SER A 263 -21.45 2.40 -31.60
CA SER A 263 -20.72 3.64 -31.22
C SER A 263 -19.61 4.04 -32.21
N SER A 264 -19.75 3.74 -33.50
CA SER A 264 -18.87 4.31 -34.52
C SER A 264 -19.41 5.68 -34.93
N LYS A 265 -18.83 6.74 -34.38
CA LYS A 265 -18.85 8.07 -34.99
C LYS A 265 -17.45 8.44 -35.41
#